data_AF-A0A4P6MQB0-F1
#
_entry.id   AF-A0A4P6MQB0-F1
#
_cell.length_a   1.000
_cell.length_b   1.000
_cell.length_c   1.000
_cell.angle_alpha   90.00
_cell.angle_beta   90.00
_cell.angle_gamma   90.00
#
_symmetry.space_group_name_H-M   'P 1'
#
loop_
_entity.id
_entity.type
_entity.pdbx_description
1 polymer ?
#
loop_
_entity_poly.entity_id
_entity_poly.type
_entity_poly.pdbx_seq_one_letter_code
_entity_poly.pdbx_strand_id
1 'polypeptide(L)'
;MSPDETILLSAETIYRLEAEDSPAKDALTRTDHYLDRLAEWAEPFETEIALCLRRPDTFMESLYKTISTSWPETFSFETFLASYPTRFDYRRRLDAFRARFRVTVTLFEDLQPGVIEGFFRAHDLPAPTGFSAAPVRVGIAPAAALWLMRAKTEATLSNQARRRRWLFTLQTETQPLFHAATPGTLWSGPEARDRFLNAALESVPDLRFPPAGPLPPPARWSDADHAAAEARFAHWENHHQDWLAAREADRIPPHLSSQAPGQA
;
A
#
# COMPACT_ATOMS: atom_id res chain seq x y z
N MET A 1 -3.51 -6.00 40.80
CA MET A 1 -3.21 -5.50 39.44
C MET A 1 -4.43 -4.76 38.96
N SER A 2 -4.24 -3.55 38.44
CA SER A 2 -5.28 -2.71 37.82
C SER A 2 -5.87 -3.41 36.59
N PRO A 3 -7.09 -3.10 36.14
CA PRO A 3 -7.69 -3.75 34.98
C PRO A 3 -6.80 -3.57 33.74
N ASP A 4 -6.48 -4.71 33.12
CA ASP A 4 -6.21 -4.93 31.70
C ASP A 4 -5.26 -3.95 31.01
N GLU A 5 -3.95 -4.15 31.21
CA GLU A 5 -2.93 -3.59 30.31
C GLU A 5 -2.97 -4.36 28.98
N THR A 6 -3.91 -4.00 28.09
CA THR A 6 -3.96 -4.51 26.72
C THR A 6 -2.81 -3.93 25.91
N ILE A 7 -1.83 -4.77 25.54
CA ILE A 7 -0.76 -4.39 24.63
C ILE A 7 -1.23 -4.60 23.19
N LEU A 8 -1.42 -3.50 22.45
CA LEU A 8 -1.75 -3.54 21.03
C LEU A 8 -0.48 -3.51 20.18
N LEU A 9 -0.18 -4.62 19.50
CA LEU A 9 0.94 -4.70 18.55
C LEU A 9 0.42 -4.54 17.12
N SER A 10 0.99 -3.60 16.36
CA SER A 10 0.68 -3.46 14.93
C SER A 10 1.21 -4.66 14.15
N ALA A 11 0.29 -5.40 13.54
CA ALA A 11 0.62 -6.56 12.74
C ALA A 11 1.20 -6.23 11.37
N GLU A 12 1.20 -4.97 10.90
CA GLU A 12 1.72 -4.64 9.54
C GLU A 12 3.20 -5.00 9.40
N THR A 13 4.02 -4.69 10.42
CA THR A 13 5.44 -5.06 10.45
C THR A 13 5.60 -6.57 10.48
N ILE A 14 4.79 -7.27 11.29
CA ILE A 14 4.84 -8.73 11.44
C ILE A 14 4.38 -9.44 10.16
N TYR A 15 3.38 -8.88 9.49
CA TYR A 15 2.82 -9.36 8.23
C TYR A 15 3.80 -9.21 7.07
N ARG A 16 4.66 -8.20 7.12
CA ARG A 16 5.67 -7.89 6.10
C ARG A 16 7.04 -8.54 6.36
N LEU A 17 7.27 -9.15 7.52
CA LEU A 17 8.48 -9.91 7.82
C LEU A 17 8.49 -11.22 7.02
N GLU A 18 8.71 -11.10 5.71
CA GLU A 18 9.30 -12.18 4.92
C GLU A 18 10.81 -12.00 5.07
N ALA A 19 11.55 -13.06 5.42
CA ALA A 19 12.99 -12.95 5.58
C ALA A 19 13.61 -12.49 4.25
N GLU A 20 14.08 -11.24 4.21
CA GLU A 20 14.87 -10.72 3.10
C GLU A 20 16.02 -11.72 2.83
N ASP A 21 16.19 -12.09 1.56
CA ASP A 21 17.24 -12.97 1.05
C ASP A 21 17.18 -14.47 1.38
N SER A 22 16.03 -15.00 1.82
CA SER A 22 15.87 -16.45 2.02
C SER A 22 15.00 -17.11 0.93
N PRO A 23 15.32 -18.33 0.46
CA PRO A 23 14.40 -19.12 -0.37
C PRO A 23 13.00 -19.14 0.24
N ALA A 24 11.94 -19.17 -0.58
CA ALA A 24 10.56 -19.03 -0.09
C ALA A 24 10.20 -19.98 1.07
N LYS A 25 10.75 -21.19 1.09
CA LYS A 25 10.55 -22.17 2.17
C LYS A 25 11.20 -21.74 3.50
N ASP A 26 12.35 -21.07 3.44
CA ASP A 26 13.10 -20.58 4.61
C ASP A 26 12.47 -19.31 5.18
N ALA A 27 11.93 -18.44 4.31
CA ALA A 27 11.21 -17.23 4.75
C ALA A 27 9.98 -17.57 5.61
N LEU A 28 9.29 -18.67 5.28
CA LEU A 28 8.11 -19.14 5.99
C LEU A 28 8.45 -19.71 7.36
N THR A 29 9.42 -20.63 7.43
CA THR A 29 9.93 -21.17 8.69
C THR A 29 10.44 -20.07 9.63
N ARG A 30 11.09 -19.05 9.07
CA ARG A 30 11.56 -17.88 9.84
C ARG A 30 10.42 -17.01 10.36
N THR A 31 9.33 -16.89 9.61
CA THR A 31 8.11 -16.22 10.08
C THR A 31 7.55 -16.97 11.28
N ASP A 32 7.43 -18.30 11.18
CA ASP A 32 6.93 -19.13 12.29
C ASP A 32 7.83 -19.00 13.53
N HIS A 33 9.15 -19.08 13.39
CA HIS A 33 10.09 -18.87 14.50
C HIS A 33 10.04 -17.46 15.09
N TYR A 34 9.77 -16.44 14.28
CA TYR A 34 9.56 -15.09 14.79
C TYR A 34 8.29 -15.02 15.64
N LEU A 35 7.19 -15.61 15.15
CA LEU A 35 5.93 -15.65 15.89
C LEU A 35 6.05 -16.48 17.18
N ASP A 36 6.81 -17.59 17.17
CA ASP A 36 7.10 -18.39 18.37
C ASP A 36 7.79 -17.54 19.43
N ARG A 37 8.87 -16.84 19.06
CA ARG A 37 9.61 -15.96 19.98
C ARG A 37 8.77 -14.79 20.47
N LEU A 38 7.91 -14.25 19.60
CA LEU A 38 6.99 -13.19 19.99
C LEU A 38 5.96 -13.70 21.00
N ALA A 39 5.44 -14.92 20.81
CA ALA A 39 4.48 -15.55 21.72
C ALA A 39 5.12 -15.86 23.08
N GLU A 40 6.34 -16.38 23.10
CA GLU A 40 7.12 -16.60 24.33
C GLU A 40 7.35 -15.28 25.08
N TRP A 41 7.76 -14.23 24.38
CA TRP A 41 7.94 -12.92 25.00
C TRP A 41 6.63 -12.32 25.54
N ALA A 42 5.52 -12.60 24.87
CA ALA A 42 4.20 -12.08 25.21
C ALA A 42 3.45 -12.93 26.26
N GLU A 43 3.96 -14.10 26.64
CA GLU A 43 3.34 -15.03 27.61
C GLU A 43 2.89 -14.36 28.92
N PRO A 44 3.64 -13.40 29.51
CA PRO A 44 3.22 -12.76 30.76
C PRO A 44 1.98 -11.86 30.63
N PHE A 45 1.50 -11.59 29.41
CA PHE A 45 0.41 -10.65 29.12
C PHE A 45 -0.78 -11.33 28.47
N GLU A 46 -2.00 -10.84 28.74
CA GLU A 46 -3.18 -11.20 27.95
C GLU A 46 -3.11 -10.55 26.57
N THR A 47 -2.46 -11.23 25.64
CA THR A 47 -2.14 -10.67 24.31
C THR A 47 -3.18 -11.04 23.27
N GLU A 48 -3.66 -10.04 22.54
CA GLU A 48 -4.49 -10.19 21.35
C GLU A 48 -3.85 -9.55 20.12
N ILE A 49 -3.91 -10.24 18.99
CA ILE A 49 -3.51 -9.69 17.69
C ILE A 49 -4.75 -9.18 16.95
N ALA A 50 -4.80 -7.86 16.74
CA ALA A 50 -5.76 -7.20 15.88
C ALA A 50 -5.26 -7.15 14.43
N LEU A 51 -5.94 -7.82 13.51
CA LEU A 51 -5.62 -7.85 12.08
C LEU A 51 -6.64 -7.03 11.28
N CYS A 52 -6.15 -6.05 10.52
CA CYS A 52 -6.96 -5.34 9.55
C CYS A 52 -6.69 -5.90 8.14
N LEU A 53 -7.65 -6.61 7.56
CA LEU A 53 -7.54 -7.16 6.20
C LEU A 53 -8.31 -6.28 5.21
N ARG A 54 -7.83 -6.17 3.99
CA ARG A 54 -8.47 -5.38 2.92
C ARG A 54 -8.87 -6.31 1.78
N ARG A 55 -9.90 -5.99 1.01
CA ARG A 55 -10.27 -6.82 -0.13
C ARG A 55 -9.07 -6.99 -1.09
N PRO A 56 -8.68 -8.23 -1.44
CA PRO A 56 -7.41 -8.51 -2.12
C PRO A 56 -7.18 -7.71 -3.40
N ASP A 57 -8.22 -7.54 -4.22
CA ASP A 57 -8.17 -6.84 -5.50
C ASP A 57 -7.75 -5.36 -5.35
N THR A 58 -8.38 -4.66 -4.40
CA THR A 58 -8.10 -3.25 -4.13
C THR A 58 -6.78 -3.07 -3.39
N PHE A 59 -6.44 -4.02 -2.52
CA PHE A 59 -5.15 -4.03 -1.84
C PHE A 59 -4.01 -4.18 -2.84
N MET A 60 -4.15 -5.04 -3.86
CA MET A 60 -3.12 -5.22 -4.89
C MET A 60 -2.89 -4.03 -5.77
N GLU A 61 -3.97 -3.40 -6.20
CA GLU A 61 -3.81 -2.17 -6.95
C GLU A 61 -3.11 -1.08 -6.11
N SER A 62 -3.47 -0.97 -4.82
CA SER A 62 -2.88 0.00 -3.89
C SER A 62 -1.40 -0.29 -3.59
N LEU A 63 -1.03 -1.56 -3.43
CA LEU A 63 0.33 -1.99 -3.14
C LEU A 63 1.23 -1.79 -4.37
N TYR A 64 0.73 -2.12 -5.56
CA TYR A 64 1.48 -1.89 -6.80
C TYR A 64 1.78 -0.41 -7.01
N LYS A 65 0.80 0.48 -6.76
CA LYS A 65 1.00 1.94 -6.79
C LYS A 65 2.05 2.42 -5.77
N THR A 66 2.19 1.72 -4.65
CA THR A 66 3.24 2.01 -3.66
C THR A 66 4.62 1.55 -4.15
N ILE A 67 4.69 0.38 -4.79
CA ILE A 67 5.94 -0.17 -5.32
C ILE A 67 6.43 0.64 -6.52
N SER A 68 5.53 1.06 -7.41
CA SER A 68 5.88 1.91 -8.56
C SER A 68 6.57 3.21 -8.13
N THR A 69 6.18 3.78 -6.98
CA THR A 69 6.74 5.02 -6.44
C THR A 69 7.98 4.82 -5.58
N SER A 70 8.05 3.74 -4.81
CA SER A 70 8.99 3.65 -3.68
C SER A 70 10.13 2.67 -3.90
N TRP A 71 9.94 1.63 -4.71
CA TRP A 71 10.90 0.54 -4.84
C TRP A 71 11.55 0.50 -6.24
N PRO A 72 12.76 -0.07 -6.38
CA PRO A 72 13.50 -0.07 -7.65
C PRO A 72 12.95 -1.06 -8.69
N GLU A 73 12.10 -2.02 -8.32
CA GLU A 73 11.59 -3.07 -9.20
C GLU A 73 10.72 -2.49 -10.33
N THR A 74 10.73 -3.18 -11.47
CA THR A 74 10.16 -2.71 -12.75
C THR A 74 9.08 -3.64 -13.30
N PHE A 75 8.48 -4.48 -12.46
CA PHE A 75 7.50 -5.48 -12.90
C PHE A 75 6.21 -4.84 -13.44
N SER A 76 5.61 -5.47 -14.47
CA SER A 76 4.22 -5.17 -14.83
C SER A 76 3.27 -5.55 -13.70
N PHE A 77 2.02 -5.09 -13.75
CA PHE A 77 1.04 -5.47 -12.74
C PHE A 77 0.77 -6.98 -12.75
N GLU A 78 0.73 -7.62 -13.93
CA GLU A 78 0.56 -9.08 -14.04
C GLU A 78 1.74 -9.84 -13.46
N THR A 79 2.98 -9.42 -13.78
CA THR A 79 4.18 -10.03 -13.19
C THR A 79 4.19 -9.83 -11.68
N PHE A 80 3.82 -8.64 -11.20
CA PHE A 80 3.71 -8.34 -9.79
C PHE A 80 2.71 -9.28 -9.07
N LEU A 81 1.53 -9.50 -9.64
CA LEU A 81 0.55 -10.44 -9.07
C LEU A 81 1.12 -11.86 -8.95
N ALA A 82 1.88 -12.31 -9.97
CA ALA A 82 2.52 -13.62 -9.97
C ALA A 82 3.70 -13.74 -8.98
N SER A 83 4.37 -12.62 -8.65
CA SER A 83 5.53 -12.60 -7.75
C SER A 83 5.19 -12.67 -6.26
N TYR A 84 3.95 -12.36 -5.86
CA TYR A 84 3.58 -12.26 -4.44
C TYR A 84 2.36 -13.10 -4.03
N PRO A 85 2.26 -14.40 -4.40
CA PRO A 85 1.09 -15.22 -4.08
C PRO A 85 0.88 -15.39 -2.56
N THR A 86 1.96 -15.46 -1.79
CA THR A 86 1.93 -15.64 -0.32
C THR A 86 1.36 -14.45 0.44
N ARG A 87 1.34 -13.26 -0.18
CA ARG A 87 0.80 -12.04 0.45
C ARG A 87 -0.73 -12.04 0.48
N PHE A 88 -1.42 -12.93 -0.22
CA PHE A 88 -2.90 -13.03 -0.21
C PHE A 88 -3.40 -14.35 0.35
N ASP A 89 -2.50 -15.18 0.86
CA ASP A 89 -2.88 -16.37 1.60
C ASP A 89 -3.33 -15.97 3.02
N TYR A 90 -4.49 -15.31 3.08
CA TYR A 90 -5.07 -14.81 4.33
C TYR A 90 -5.33 -15.95 5.30
N ARG A 91 -5.74 -17.14 4.80
CA ARG A 91 -5.95 -18.32 5.65
C ARG A 91 -4.67 -18.67 6.37
N ARG A 92 -3.59 -18.90 5.63
CA ARG A 92 -2.31 -19.27 6.22
C ARG A 92 -1.83 -18.24 7.23
N ARG A 93 -1.93 -16.95 6.91
CA ARG A 93 -1.52 -15.87 7.82
C ARG A 93 -2.36 -15.87 9.09
N LEU A 94 -3.69 -16.00 8.95
CA LEU A 94 -4.61 -16.11 10.09
C LEU A 94 -4.29 -17.33 10.95
N ASP A 95 -4.06 -18.49 10.34
CA ASP A 95 -3.76 -19.73 11.06
C ASP A 95 -2.42 -19.62 11.81
N ALA A 96 -1.40 -18.99 11.21
CA ALA A 96 -0.10 -18.77 11.85
C ALA A 96 -0.21 -17.91 13.12
N PHE A 97 -1.05 -16.87 13.11
CA PHE A 97 -1.33 -16.06 14.31
C PHE A 97 -2.23 -16.80 15.31
N ARG A 98 -3.31 -17.42 14.84
CA ARG A 98 -4.29 -18.15 15.69
C ARG A 98 -3.69 -19.35 16.41
N ALA A 99 -2.62 -19.93 15.87
CA ALA A 99 -1.88 -20.99 16.54
C ALA A 99 -1.19 -20.53 17.84
N ARG A 100 -1.01 -19.21 18.04
CA ARG A 100 -0.20 -18.63 19.14
C ARG A 100 -0.91 -17.57 19.95
N PHE A 101 -1.88 -16.88 19.37
CA PHE A 101 -2.56 -15.72 19.98
C PHE A 101 -4.07 -15.79 19.78
N ARG A 102 -4.81 -15.05 20.64
CA ARG A 102 -6.17 -14.63 20.30
C ARG A 102 -6.09 -13.65 19.12
N VAL A 103 -6.96 -13.81 18.12
CA VAL A 103 -6.95 -12.98 16.91
C VAL A 103 -8.33 -12.38 16.66
N THR A 104 -8.38 -11.06 16.57
CA THR A 104 -9.55 -10.33 16.05
C THR A 104 -9.26 -9.84 14.65
N VAL A 105 -10.22 -10.00 13.75
CA VAL A 105 -10.10 -9.60 12.35
C VAL A 105 -11.13 -8.52 12.06
N THR A 106 -10.65 -7.39 11.57
CA THR A 106 -11.46 -6.28 11.10
C THR A 106 -11.20 -6.09 9.61
N LEU A 107 -12.24 -5.73 8.84
CA LEU A 107 -12.09 -5.45 7.41
C LEU A 107 -11.86 -3.96 7.20
N PHE A 108 -10.90 -3.60 6.37
CA PHE A 108 -10.54 -2.22 6.05
C PHE A 108 -11.73 -1.42 5.52
N GLU A 109 -12.59 -2.08 4.76
CA GLU A 109 -13.81 -1.50 4.19
C GLU A 109 -14.81 -1.07 5.28
N ASP A 110 -14.85 -1.76 6.43
CA ASP A 110 -15.72 -1.43 7.56
C ASP A 110 -15.16 -0.25 8.40
N LEU A 111 -13.88 0.09 8.19
CA LEU A 111 -13.19 1.19 8.89
C LEU A 111 -13.28 2.54 8.16
N GLN A 112 -13.80 2.57 6.94
CA GLN A 112 -13.97 3.82 6.18
C GLN A 112 -15.11 4.69 6.75
N PRO A 113 -15.02 6.04 6.67
CA PRO A 113 -14.00 6.86 6.00
C PRO A 113 -12.75 7.18 6.85
N GLY A 114 -12.70 6.77 8.12
CA GLY A 114 -11.62 7.11 9.04
C GLY A 114 -10.98 5.87 9.65
N VAL A 115 -9.92 5.35 9.04
CA VAL A 115 -9.29 4.07 9.44
C VAL A 115 -8.85 4.07 10.91
N ILE A 116 -8.26 5.17 11.37
CA ILE A 116 -7.75 5.28 12.75
C ILE A 116 -8.92 5.30 13.73
N GLU A 117 -9.86 6.23 13.58
CA GLU A 117 -11.04 6.33 14.46
C GLU A 117 -11.88 5.05 14.43
N GLY A 118 -12.07 4.48 13.24
CA GLY A 118 -12.76 3.22 13.03
C GLY A 118 -12.07 2.06 13.74
N PHE A 119 -10.73 1.98 13.68
CA PHE A 119 -9.95 0.96 14.37
C PHE A 119 -10.12 1.05 15.89
N PHE A 120 -9.94 2.24 16.48
CA PHE A 120 -10.12 2.41 17.93
C PHE A 120 -11.54 2.03 18.36
N ARG A 121 -12.55 2.47 17.61
CA ARG A 121 -13.95 2.09 17.86
C ARG A 121 -14.20 0.58 17.73
N ALA A 122 -13.59 -0.08 16.74
CA ALA A 122 -13.75 -1.52 16.52
C ALA A 122 -13.11 -2.39 17.62
N HIS A 123 -12.20 -1.81 18.41
CA HIS A 123 -11.49 -2.47 19.50
C HIS A 123 -11.89 -1.94 20.89
N ASP A 124 -13.00 -1.19 20.98
CA ASP A 124 -13.48 -0.57 22.23
C ASP A 124 -12.44 0.31 22.94
N LEU A 125 -11.52 0.90 22.17
CA LEU A 125 -10.48 1.78 22.66
C LEU A 125 -10.93 3.25 22.59
N PRO A 126 -10.59 4.08 23.58
CA PRO A 126 -10.87 5.51 23.53
C PRO A 126 -10.14 6.14 22.35
N ALA A 127 -10.86 6.89 21.52
CA ALA A 127 -10.24 7.61 20.42
C ALA A 127 -9.14 8.55 20.95
N PRO A 128 -7.95 8.58 20.33
CA PRO A 128 -6.84 9.39 20.83
C PRO A 128 -7.21 10.88 20.82
N THR A 129 -7.22 11.51 21.99
CA THR A 129 -7.47 12.95 22.14
C THR A 129 -6.31 13.75 21.55
N GLY A 130 -6.60 14.75 20.72
CA GLY A 130 -5.57 15.59 20.09
C GLY A 130 -4.93 14.99 18.84
N PHE A 131 -5.43 13.86 18.35
CA PHE A 131 -5.06 13.37 17.03
C PHE A 131 -5.70 14.29 15.97
N SER A 132 -4.93 15.25 15.45
CA SER A 132 -5.26 15.83 14.15
C SER A 132 -5.28 14.66 13.17
N ALA A 133 -6.39 14.46 12.45
CA ALA A 133 -6.43 13.48 11.36
C ALA A 133 -5.14 13.65 10.55
N ALA A 134 -4.25 12.65 10.61
CA ALA A 134 -2.99 12.72 9.89
C ALA A 134 -3.35 12.96 8.42
N PRO A 135 -2.64 13.84 7.69
CA PRO A 135 -2.96 14.12 6.31
C PRO A 135 -3.07 12.79 5.55
N VAL A 136 -4.25 12.53 4.99
CA VAL A 136 -4.53 11.28 4.28
C VAL A 136 -3.51 11.18 3.15
N ARG A 137 -2.69 10.13 3.19
CA ARG A 137 -1.71 9.87 2.14
C ARG A 137 -2.45 9.72 0.82
N VAL A 138 -2.28 10.70 -0.06
CA VAL A 138 -2.87 10.65 -1.40
C VAL A 138 -2.14 9.56 -2.20
N GLY A 139 -2.89 8.54 -2.61
CA GLY A 139 -2.40 7.53 -3.55
C GLY A 139 -2.26 8.13 -4.95
N ILE A 140 -1.34 7.61 -5.75
CA ILE A 140 -1.21 8.03 -7.14
C ILE A 140 -2.28 7.38 -8.02
N ALA A 141 -2.60 8.00 -9.16
CA ALA A 141 -3.46 7.40 -10.17
C ALA A 141 -2.79 6.16 -10.83
N PRO A 142 -3.56 5.19 -11.35
CA PRO A 142 -3.02 4.06 -12.11
C PRO A 142 -2.13 4.48 -13.30
N ALA A 143 -2.51 5.52 -14.03
CA ALA A 143 -1.71 6.05 -15.14
C ALA A 143 -0.33 6.56 -14.68
N ALA A 144 -0.28 7.26 -13.53
CA ALA A 144 0.98 7.65 -12.89
C ALA A 144 1.83 6.44 -12.49
N ALA A 145 1.22 5.33 -12.07
CA ALA A 145 1.97 4.11 -11.76
C ALA A 145 2.59 3.49 -13.02
N LEU A 146 1.85 3.46 -14.14
CA LEU A 146 2.35 2.99 -15.43
C LEU A 146 3.51 3.87 -15.93
N TRP A 147 3.38 5.19 -15.80
CA TRP A 147 4.45 6.15 -16.12
C TRP A 147 5.74 5.86 -15.32
N LEU A 148 5.63 5.78 -14.00
CA LEU A 148 6.77 5.55 -13.11
C LEU A 148 7.44 4.21 -13.37
N MET A 149 6.66 3.16 -13.64
CA MET A 149 7.22 1.85 -13.98
C MET A 149 7.99 1.90 -15.29
N ARG A 150 7.42 2.52 -16.34
CA ARG A 150 8.11 2.70 -17.62
C ARG A 150 9.40 3.50 -17.48
N ALA A 151 9.36 4.62 -16.74
CA ALA A 151 10.55 5.44 -16.50
C ALA A 151 11.68 4.67 -15.79
N LYS A 152 11.35 3.77 -14.85
CA LYS A 152 12.32 2.89 -14.19
C LYS A 152 12.85 1.78 -15.10
N THR A 153 12.03 1.30 -16.04
CA THR A 153 12.44 0.28 -17.02
C THR A 153 13.39 0.87 -18.07
N GLU A 154 13.10 2.08 -18.55
CA GLU A 154 13.90 2.74 -19.58
C GLU A 154 15.21 3.33 -19.03
N ALA A 155 15.27 3.65 -17.74
CA ALA A 155 16.47 4.18 -17.09
C ALA A 155 16.62 3.75 -15.63
N THR A 156 17.84 3.48 -15.20
CA THR A 156 18.18 3.30 -13.78
C THR A 156 18.03 4.62 -13.03
N LEU A 157 16.91 4.79 -12.32
CA LEU A 157 16.63 6.01 -11.56
C LEU A 157 17.28 5.97 -10.17
N SER A 158 17.91 7.09 -9.77
CA SER A 158 18.34 7.29 -8.39
C SER A 158 17.13 7.39 -7.44
N ASN A 159 17.34 7.18 -6.13
CA ASN A 159 16.27 7.35 -5.13
C ASN A 159 15.67 8.77 -5.19
N GLN A 160 16.53 9.78 -5.31
CA GLN A 160 16.13 11.17 -5.47
C GLN A 160 15.25 11.37 -6.73
N ALA A 161 15.67 10.86 -7.89
CA ALA A 161 14.91 10.96 -9.13
C ALA A 161 13.54 10.28 -9.02
N ARG A 162 13.46 9.11 -8.36
CA ARG A 162 12.18 8.43 -8.10
C ARG A 162 11.27 9.26 -7.18
N ARG A 163 11.82 9.81 -6.09
CA ARG A 163 11.07 10.67 -5.15
C ARG A 163 10.54 11.94 -5.80
N ARG A 164 11.33 12.58 -6.66
CA ARG A 164 10.91 13.76 -7.43
C ARG A 164 9.79 13.44 -8.41
N ARG A 165 9.90 12.33 -9.16
CA ARG A 165 8.81 11.87 -10.04
C ARG A 165 7.56 11.52 -9.26
N TRP A 166 7.67 10.87 -8.09
CA TRP A 166 6.52 10.64 -7.22
C TRP A 166 5.89 11.97 -6.75
N LEU A 167 6.69 12.94 -6.31
CA LEU A 167 6.15 14.25 -5.92
C LEU A 167 5.43 14.95 -7.09
N PHE A 168 5.99 14.84 -8.29
CA PHE A 168 5.41 15.37 -9.52
C PHE A 168 4.02 14.79 -9.80
N THR A 169 3.77 13.49 -9.58
CA THR A 169 2.44 12.90 -9.80
C THR A 169 1.37 13.37 -8.81
N LEU A 170 1.77 14.03 -7.73
CA LEU A 170 0.88 14.54 -6.69
C LEU A 170 0.57 16.04 -6.83
N GLN A 171 1.23 16.75 -7.76
CA GLN A 171 1.01 18.18 -7.95
C GLN A 171 -0.32 18.46 -8.67
N THR A 172 -1.04 19.49 -8.25
CA THR A 172 -2.32 19.85 -8.88
C THR A 172 -2.16 20.22 -10.36
N GLU A 173 -1.07 20.91 -10.72
CA GLU A 173 -0.81 21.31 -12.11
C GLU A 173 -0.56 20.14 -13.08
N THR A 174 -0.22 18.96 -12.55
CA THR A 174 0.14 17.75 -13.34
C THR A 174 -0.96 16.70 -13.31
N GLN A 175 -1.97 16.86 -12.44
CA GLN A 175 -3.11 15.95 -12.37
C GLN A 175 -3.75 15.67 -13.74
N PRO A 176 -3.92 16.65 -14.66
CA PRO A 176 -4.48 16.38 -15.98
C PRO A 176 -3.71 15.36 -16.82
N LEU A 177 -2.42 15.11 -16.54
CA LEU A 177 -1.62 14.07 -17.22
C LEU A 177 -2.00 12.65 -16.76
N PHE A 178 -2.44 12.49 -15.51
CA PHE A 178 -2.59 11.18 -14.87
C PHE A 178 -4.03 10.85 -14.51
N HIS A 179 -4.88 11.85 -14.38
CA HIS A 179 -6.27 11.72 -14.00
C HIS A 179 -7.17 11.89 -15.23
N ALA A 180 -7.57 10.77 -15.82
CA ALA A 180 -8.64 10.76 -16.80
C ALA A 180 -9.98 11.13 -16.14
N ALA A 181 -10.95 11.61 -16.94
CA ALA A 181 -12.30 11.94 -16.47
C ALA A 181 -12.97 10.76 -15.73
N THR A 182 -12.66 9.54 -16.15
CA THR A 182 -13.00 8.31 -15.44
C THR A 182 -11.72 7.71 -14.85
N PRO A 183 -11.66 7.44 -13.53
CA PRO A 183 -10.54 6.73 -12.94
C PRO A 183 -10.33 5.38 -13.62
N GLY A 184 -9.11 5.08 -14.06
CA GLY A 184 -8.76 3.77 -14.60
C GLY A 184 -8.53 2.72 -13.51
N THR A 185 -8.21 1.49 -13.92
CA THR A 185 -7.73 0.41 -13.05
C THR A 185 -6.45 -0.21 -13.62
N LEU A 186 -5.65 -0.88 -12.80
CA LEU A 186 -4.53 -1.70 -13.31
C LEU A 186 -4.97 -3.10 -13.75
N TRP A 187 -6.18 -3.52 -13.39
CA TRP A 187 -6.73 -4.79 -13.84
C TRP A 187 -6.98 -4.75 -15.35
N SER A 188 -6.57 -5.81 -16.06
CA SER A 188 -6.78 -5.93 -17.50
C SER A 188 -8.25 -6.10 -17.89
N GLY A 189 -9.10 -6.55 -16.96
CA GLY A 189 -10.54 -6.67 -17.12
C GLY A 189 -11.22 -7.32 -15.90
N PRO A 190 -12.58 -7.33 -15.88
CA PRO A 190 -13.35 -7.93 -14.79
C PRO A 190 -13.00 -9.40 -14.55
N GLU A 191 -12.81 -10.19 -15.61
CA GLU A 191 -12.52 -11.62 -15.51
C GLU A 191 -11.17 -11.90 -14.83
N ALA A 192 -10.17 -11.05 -15.08
CA ALA A 192 -8.85 -11.16 -14.45
C ALA A 192 -8.92 -10.83 -12.96
N ARG A 193 -9.62 -9.75 -12.60
CA ARG A 193 -9.86 -9.35 -11.21
C ARG A 193 -10.64 -10.41 -10.45
N ASP A 194 -11.74 -10.88 -11.02
CA ASP A 194 -12.65 -11.80 -10.33
C ASP A 194 -11.99 -13.17 -10.15
N ARG A 195 -11.18 -13.64 -11.12
CA ARG A 195 -10.36 -14.84 -10.95
C ARG A 195 -9.37 -14.70 -9.80
N PHE A 196 -8.67 -13.57 -9.72
CA PHE A 196 -7.73 -13.30 -8.62
C PHE A 196 -8.46 -13.25 -7.28
N LEU A 197 -9.58 -12.52 -7.21
CA LEU A 197 -10.37 -12.36 -5.99
C LEU A 197 -10.90 -13.71 -5.50
N ASN A 198 -11.46 -14.52 -6.40
CA ASN A 198 -11.95 -15.85 -6.07
C ASN A 198 -10.83 -16.75 -5.53
N ALA A 199 -9.68 -16.78 -6.19
CA ALA A 199 -8.53 -17.57 -5.73
C ALA A 199 -8.01 -17.10 -4.36
N ALA A 200 -7.96 -15.78 -4.12
CA ALA A 200 -7.50 -15.22 -2.86
C ALA A 200 -8.49 -15.47 -1.70
N LEU A 201 -9.79 -15.52 -1.97
CA LEU A 201 -10.83 -15.68 -0.96
C LEU A 201 -11.26 -17.13 -0.74
N GLU A 202 -10.94 -18.04 -1.65
CA GLU A 202 -11.28 -19.47 -1.56
C GLU A 202 -10.86 -20.09 -0.22
N SER A 203 -9.69 -19.70 0.29
CA SER A 203 -9.16 -20.23 1.54
C SER A 203 -9.81 -19.61 2.80
N VAL A 204 -10.57 -18.51 2.67
CA VAL A 204 -11.10 -17.73 3.79
C VAL A 204 -12.61 -17.42 3.65
N PRO A 205 -13.48 -18.44 3.52
CA PRO A 205 -14.93 -18.23 3.30
C PRO A 205 -15.63 -17.49 4.45
N ASP A 206 -15.03 -17.48 5.63
CA ASP A 206 -15.56 -16.80 6.82
C ASP A 206 -15.39 -15.27 6.76
N LEU A 207 -14.50 -14.76 5.90
CA LEU A 207 -14.28 -13.33 5.69
C LEU A 207 -15.28 -12.79 4.67
N ARG A 208 -16.17 -11.89 5.13
CA ARG A 208 -17.23 -11.31 4.31
C ARG A 208 -16.87 -9.91 3.84
N PHE A 209 -16.02 -9.83 2.82
CA PHE A 209 -15.77 -8.54 2.15
C PHE A 209 -17.03 -8.04 1.44
N PRO A 210 -17.24 -6.72 1.36
CA PRO A 210 -18.32 -6.17 0.54
C PRO A 210 -18.10 -6.56 -0.93
N PRO A 211 -19.19 -6.75 -1.70
CA PRO A 211 -19.10 -7.19 -3.09
C PRO A 211 -18.25 -6.21 -3.92
N ALA A 212 -17.50 -6.75 -4.88
CA ALA A 212 -16.75 -5.93 -5.82
C ALA A 212 -17.73 -5.11 -6.67
N GLY A 213 -17.55 -3.79 -6.68
CA GLY A 213 -18.30 -2.91 -7.56
C GLY A 213 -17.89 -3.07 -9.03
N PRO A 214 -18.54 -2.32 -9.95
CA PRO A 214 -18.14 -2.27 -11.35
C PRO A 214 -16.66 -1.91 -11.49
N LEU A 215 -15.94 -2.67 -12.31
CA LEU A 215 -14.53 -2.38 -12.59
C LEU A 215 -14.45 -1.22 -13.60
N PRO A 216 -13.68 -0.15 -13.31
CA PRO A 216 -13.42 0.88 -14.30
C PRO A 216 -12.63 0.34 -15.51
N PRO A 217 -12.53 1.09 -16.62
CA PRO A 217 -11.74 0.65 -17.76
C PRO A 217 -10.25 0.52 -17.37
N PRO A 218 -9.52 -0.44 -17.96
CA PRO A 218 -8.08 -0.55 -17.77
C PRO A 218 -7.37 0.77 -18.09
N ALA A 219 -6.47 1.18 -17.22
CA ALA A 219 -5.62 2.34 -17.42
C ALA A 219 -4.74 2.09 -18.64
N ARG A 220 -4.69 3.09 -19.52
CA ARG A 220 -3.85 3.10 -20.72
C ARG A 220 -2.74 4.11 -20.54
N TRP A 221 -1.56 3.78 -21.06
CA TRP A 221 -0.40 4.65 -21.06
C TRP A 221 0.35 4.48 -22.37
N SER A 222 0.13 5.39 -23.31
CA SER A 222 0.72 5.34 -24.65
C SER A 222 2.14 5.93 -24.69
N ASP A 223 2.83 5.75 -25.81
CA ASP A 223 4.11 6.44 -26.07
C ASP A 223 3.96 7.95 -26.07
N ALA A 224 2.84 8.46 -26.60
CA ALA A 224 2.55 9.89 -26.60
C ALA A 224 2.34 10.43 -25.18
N ASP A 225 1.61 9.70 -24.34
CA ASP A 225 1.42 10.07 -22.93
C ASP A 225 2.75 10.05 -22.17
N HIS A 226 3.58 9.04 -22.43
CA HIS A 226 4.89 8.92 -21.81
C HIS A 226 5.82 10.08 -22.20
N ALA A 227 5.92 10.39 -23.50
CA ALA A 227 6.74 11.49 -23.99
C ALA A 227 6.26 12.85 -23.43
N ALA A 228 4.94 13.07 -23.38
CA ALA A 228 4.37 14.29 -22.81
C ALA A 228 4.67 14.42 -21.31
N ALA A 229 4.54 13.33 -20.55
CA ALA A 229 4.82 13.31 -19.11
C ALA A 229 6.31 13.54 -18.82
N GLU A 230 7.23 12.92 -19.54
CA GLU A 230 8.67 13.14 -19.37
C GLU A 230 9.07 14.58 -19.73
N ALA A 231 8.53 15.14 -20.82
CA ALA A 231 8.78 16.53 -21.20
C ALA A 231 8.26 17.51 -20.12
N ARG A 232 7.04 17.28 -19.60
CA ARG A 232 6.47 18.11 -18.53
C ARG A 232 7.22 17.94 -17.22
N PHE A 233 7.66 16.73 -16.89
CA PHE A 233 8.48 16.45 -15.71
C PHE A 233 9.82 17.17 -15.78
N ALA A 234 10.54 17.09 -16.90
CA ALA A 234 11.82 17.76 -17.08
C ALA A 234 11.68 19.29 -16.96
N HIS A 235 10.64 19.86 -17.58
CA HIS A 235 10.33 21.29 -17.44
C HIS A 235 10.02 21.66 -15.98
N TRP A 236 9.17 20.87 -15.31
CA TRP A 236 8.78 21.10 -13.93
C TRP A 236 9.96 21.00 -12.96
N GLU A 237 10.80 19.98 -13.10
CA GLU A 237 11.98 19.77 -12.26
C GLU A 237 12.94 20.94 -12.39
N ASN A 238 13.18 21.42 -13.62
CA ASN A 238 14.02 22.58 -13.88
C ASN A 238 13.47 23.89 -13.31
N HIS A 239 12.14 24.07 -13.35
CA HIS A 239 11.52 25.28 -12.81
C HIS A 239 11.52 25.32 -11.27
N HIS A 240 11.52 24.15 -10.62
CA HIS A 240 11.38 24.04 -9.16
C HIS A 240 12.65 23.53 -8.45
N GLN A 241 13.83 23.66 -9.07
CA GLN A 241 15.07 23.09 -8.52
C GLN A 241 15.37 23.54 -7.08
N ASP A 242 15.24 24.84 -6.78
CA ASP A 242 15.52 25.38 -5.45
C ASP A 242 14.54 24.85 -4.40
N TRP A 243 13.26 24.76 -4.75
CA TRP A 243 12.24 24.21 -3.86
C TRP A 243 12.44 22.71 -3.62
N LEU A 244 12.79 21.95 -4.66
CA LEU A 244 13.13 20.53 -4.53
C LEU A 244 14.35 20.33 -3.63
N ALA A 245 15.40 21.15 -3.80
CA ALA A 245 16.60 21.09 -2.98
C ALA A 245 16.29 21.40 -1.49
N ALA A 246 15.45 22.40 -1.21
CA ALA A 246 15.02 22.72 0.15
C ALA A 246 14.27 21.55 0.80
N ARG A 247 13.30 20.95 0.08
CA ARG A 247 12.55 19.77 0.56
C ARG A 247 13.47 18.59 0.86
N GLU A 248 14.48 18.39 0.02
CA GLU A 248 15.45 17.31 0.17
C GLU A 248 16.36 17.52 1.39
N ALA A 249 16.81 18.76 1.63
CA ALA A 249 17.55 19.13 2.83
C ALA A 249 16.73 18.90 4.11
N ASP A 250 15.45 19.24 4.07
CA ASP A 250 14.49 19.03 5.18
C ASP A 250 13.94 17.60 5.25
N ARG A 251 14.40 16.71 4.34
CA ARG A 251 13.98 15.30 4.24
C ARG A 251 12.47 15.09 4.13
N ILE A 252 11.75 16.06 3.55
CA ILE A 252 10.31 15.99 3.40
C ILE A 252 9.94 14.88 2.42
N PRO A 253 9.11 13.89 2.81
CA PRO A 253 8.70 12.81 1.92
C PRO A 253 7.74 13.31 0.82
N PRO A 254 7.75 12.69 -0.38
CA PRO A 254 6.93 13.14 -1.51
C PRO A 254 5.43 13.18 -1.23
N HIS A 255 4.93 12.28 -0.39
CA HIS A 255 3.50 12.14 -0.11
C HIS A 255 2.95 13.12 0.93
N LEU A 256 3.80 13.85 1.64
CA LEU A 256 3.34 14.96 2.46
C LEU A 256 3.05 16.13 1.51
N SER A 257 1.75 16.30 1.25
CA SER A 257 1.20 17.18 0.23
C SER A 257 1.53 18.63 0.56
N SER A 258 2.48 19.18 -0.18
CA SER A 258 2.64 20.62 -0.34
C SER A 258 2.70 20.87 -1.84
N GLN A 259 1.84 21.76 -2.34
CA GLN A 259 1.92 22.18 -3.73
C GLN A 259 3.21 22.99 -3.94
N ALA A 260 3.75 22.93 -5.15
CA ALA A 260 4.86 23.80 -5.52
C ALA A 260 4.44 25.29 -5.39
N PRO A 261 5.39 26.20 -5.12
CA PRO A 261 5.11 27.63 -5.00
C PRO A 261 4.37 28.17 -6.24
N GLY A 262 3.37 29.02 -6.04
CA GLY A 262 2.57 29.60 -7.14
C GLY A 262 1.33 28.80 -7.55
N GLN A 263 0.96 27.76 -6.80
CA GLN A 263 -0.23 26.92 -7.05
C GLN A 263 -1.33 27.04 -5.99
N ALA A 264 -1.33 28.12 -5.19
CA ALA A 264 -2.34 28.40 -4.18
C ALA A 264 -3.57 29.13 -4.76
#